data_AF-A0A068R3Q3-F1
#
_entry.id   AF-A0A068R3Q3-F1
#
_cell.length_a   1.000
_cell.length_b   1.000
_cell.length_c   1.000
_cell.angle_alpha   90.00
_cell.angle_beta   90.00
_cell.angle_gamma   90.00
#
_symmetry.space_group_name_H-M   'P 1'
#
loop_
_entity.id
_entity.type
_entity.pdbx_description
1 polymer ?
#
loop_
_entity_poly.entity_id
_entity_poly.type
_entity_poly.pdbx_seq_one_letter_code
_entity_poly.pdbx_strand_id
1 'polypeptide(L)'
;MDVIRIVEPERFDEFYSLVRDSYLIKDKSSQNDFIVKNVLSLREWSANNLSKMLNSASDDAVNGYTRYRAKFFNDILAMDPSGIECFNSIHPGVLGNPDLDRIGKQLGENSAGQRKYMEAITHSIQQHVEVNRLPVEKVKEALTNTLVKLVERHEDLLNSVDVEDINELAKHPKLACEFERDLYVLISALDPHTSAEVTRYLTEHK
;
A
#
# COMPACT_ATOMS: atom_id res chain seq x y z
N MET A 1 10.43 1.19 11.63
CA MET A 1 10.59 0.29 12.79
C MET A 1 9.76 0.79 13.98
N ASP A 2 9.73 2.09 14.28
CA ASP A 2 9.01 2.63 15.45
C ASP A 2 7.51 2.31 15.50
N VAL A 3 6.86 2.22 14.34
CA VAL A 3 5.45 1.78 14.27
C VAL A 3 5.25 0.36 14.82
N ILE A 4 6.21 -0.55 14.58
CA ILE A 4 6.15 -1.94 15.04
C ILE A 4 6.17 -1.95 16.57
N ARG A 5 7.05 -1.13 17.17
CA ARG A 5 7.15 -0.97 18.62
C ARG A 5 5.84 -0.54 19.27
N ILE A 6 4.99 0.19 18.55
CA ILE A 6 3.71 0.67 19.05
C ILE A 6 2.60 -0.38 18.83
N VAL A 7 2.59 -1.01 17.66
CA VAL A 7 1.49 -1.88 17.21
C VAL A 7 1.65 -3.31 17.70
N GLU A 8 2.89 -3.78 17.81
CA GLU A 8 3.29 -5.14 18.18
C GLU A 8 4.69 -5.14 18.86
N PRO A 9 4.82 -4.56 20.08
CA PRO A 9 6.10 -4.37 20.77
C PRO A 9 6.91 -5.66 20.92
N GLU A 10 6.26 -6.80 21.08
CA GLU A 10 6.87 -8.13 21.20
C GLU A 10 7.64 -8.57 19.95
N ARG A 11 7.24 -8.11 18.75
CA ARG A 11 7.97 -8.41 17.50
C ARG A 11 9.06 -7.42 17.16
N PHE A 12 9.11 -6.28 17.85
CA PHE A 12 10.11 -5.25 17.57
C PHE A 12 11.53 -5.76 17.79
N ASP A 13 11.76 -6.48 18.89
CA ASP A 13 13.09 -7.03 19.22
C ASP A 13 13.54 -8.11 18.24
N GLU A 14 12.60 -8.90 17.70
CA GLU A 14 12.86 -9.90 16.66
C GLU A 14 13.30 -9.23 15.36
N PHE A 15 12.51 -8.27 14.84
CA PHE A 15 12.86 -7.55 13.61
C PHE A 15 14.17 -6.77 13.74
N TYR A 16 14.39 -6.13 14.89
CA TYR A 16 15.62 -5.38 15.14
C TYR A 16 16.84 -6.30 15.22
N SER A 17 16.72 -7.44 15.89
CA SER A 17 17.81 -8.43 15.98
C SER A 17 18.14 -9.01 14.60
N LEU A 18 17.12 -9.31 13.78
CA LEU A 18 17.33 -9.78 12.42
C LEU A 18 18.10 -8.75 11.57
N VAL A 19 17.70 -7.48 11.57
CA VAL A 19 18.43 -6.44 10.83
C VAL A 19 19.86 -6.30 11.34
N ARG A 20 20.08 -6.30 12.65
CA ARG A 20 21.43 -6.23 13.25
C ARG A 20 22.29 -7.42 12.79
N ASP A 21 21.74 -8.62 12.88
CA ASP A 21 22.49 -9.86 12.61
C ASP A 21 22.83 -9.99 11.11
N SER A 22 22.08 -9.34 10.22
CA SER A 22 22.43 -9.23 8.79
C SER A 22 23.80 -8.58 8.55
N TYR A 23 24.21 -7.65 9.41
CA TYR A 23 25.52 -6.98 9.30
C TYR A 23 26.70 -7.86 9.76
N LEU A 24 26.42 -9.00 10.39
CA LEU A 24 27.44 -9.95 10.84
C LEU A 24 27.78 -10.99 9.76
N ILE A 25 26.97 -11.09 8.70
CA ILE A 25 27.20 -12.01 7.58
C ILE A 25 28.28 -11.45 6.67
N LYS A 26 29.42 -12.16 6.58
CA LYS A 26 30.60 -11.73 5.80
C LYS A 26 30.48 -12.01 4.30
N ASP A 27 29.77 -13.07 3.95
CA ASP A 27 29.52 -13.43 2.55
C ASP A 27 28.41 -12.55 1.98
N LYS A 28 28.71 -11.83 0.88
CA LYS A 28 27.77 -10.87 0.29
C LYS A 28 26.52 -11.54 -0.28
N SER A 29 26.63 -12.74 -0.85
CA SER A 29 25.47 -13.45 -1.39
C SER A 29 24.52 -13.84 -0.28
N SER A 30 25.05 -14.49 0.76
CA SER A 30 24.29 -14.89 1.95
C SER A 30 23.71 -13.69 2.70
N GLN A 31 24.44 -12.58 2.75
CA GLN A 31 23.96 -11.33 3.33
C GLN A 31 22.78 -10.76 2.53
N ASN A 32 22.88 -10.74 1.20
CA ASN A 32 21.80 -10.28 0.34
C ASN A 32 20.55 -11.15 0.47
N ASP A 33 20.68 -12.48 0.42
CA ASP A 33 19.56 -13.41 0.59
C ASP A 33 18.87 -13.22 1.94
N PHE A 34 19.67 -13.04 2.99
CA PHE A 34 19.17 -12.78 4.33
C PHE A 34 18.42 -11.44 4.40
N ILE A 35 18.98 -10.36 3.83
CA ILE A 35 18.32 -9.05 3.78
C ILE A 35 16.99 -9.14 3.02
N VAL A 36 16.97 -9.77 1.84
CA VAL A 36 15.77 -9.94 1.02
C VAL A 36 14.68 -10.67 1.80
N LYS A 37 15.01 -11.78 2.47
CA LYS A 37 14.06 -12.53 3.29
C LYS A 37 13.44 -11.67 4.39
N ASN A 38 14.24 -10.83 5.05
CA ASN A 38 13.77 -9.95 6.11
C ASN A 38 12.92 -8.79 5.59
N VAL A 39 13.30 -8.20 4.44
CA VAL A 39 12.49 -7.16 3.77
C VAL A 39 11.12 -7.72 3.38
N LEU A 40 11.08 -8.94 2.83
CA LEU A 40 9.82 -9.61 2.48
C LEU A 40 8.97 -9.88 3.72
N SER A 41 9.56 -10.39 4.80
CA SER A 41 8.86 -10.60 6.07
C SER A 41 8.29 -9.31 6.67
N LEU A 42 9.06 -8.21 6.62
CA LEU A 42 8.59 -6.90 7.08
C LEU A 42 7.47 -6.35 6.19
N ARG A 43 7.52 -6.59 4.88
CA ARG A 43 6.47 -6.20 3.93
C ARG A 43 5.18 -6.97 4.23
N GLU A 44 5.28 -8.28 4.46
CA GLU A 44 4.15 -9.13 4.83
C GLU A 44 3.54 -8.70 6.17
N TRP A 45 4.37 -8.46 7.19
CA TRP A 45 3.91 -7.91 8.47
C TRP A 45 3.19 -6.57 8.29
N SER A 46 3.77 -5.68 7.49
CA SER A 46 3.19 -4.35 7.24
C SER A 46 1.84 -4.47 6.54
N ALA A 47 1.70 -5.38 5.59
CA ALA A 47 0.43 -5.64 4.90
C ALA A 47 -0.63 -6.15 5.89
N ASN A 48 -0.27 -7.13 6.74
CA ASN A 48 -1.18 -7.73 7.72
C ASN A 48 -1.60 -6.77 8.84
N ASN A 49 -0.80 -5.75 9.14
CA ASN A 49 -1.07 -4.79 10.20
C ASN A 49 -1.58 -3.44 9.71
N LEU A 50 -1.65 -3.23 8.39
CA LEU A 50 -1.99 -1.93 7.82
C LEU A 50 -3.37 -1.44 8.26
N SER A 51 -4.38 -2.31 8.22
CA SER A 51 -5.74 -1.98 8.68
C SER A 51 -5.74 -1.53 10.14
N LYS A 52 -5.07 -2.29 11.04
CA LYS A 52 -4.96 -1.96 12.47
C LYS A 52 -4.28 -0.59 12.68
N MET A 53 -3.21 -0.31 11.93
CA MET A 53 -2.50 0.96 11.98
C MET A 53 -3.38 2.14 11.53
N LEU A 54 -4.04 2.02 10.38
CA LEU A 54 -4.88 3.09 9.85
C LEU A 54 -6.13 3.34 10.69
N ASN A 55 -6.71 2.28 11.27
CA ASN A 55 -7.85 2.40 12.16
C ASN A 55 -7.53 3.15 13.47
N SER A 56 -6.26 3.16 13.87
CA SER A 56 -5.79 3.84 15.09
C SER A 56 -5.14 5.21 14.82
N ALA A 57 -4.98 5.57 13.55
CA ALA A 57 -4.34 6.82 13.14
C ALA A 57 -5.36 7.93 12.88
N SER A 58 -4.95 9.19 13.02
CA SER A 58 -5.74 10.37 12.65
C SER A 58 -6.03 10.43 11.15
N ASP A 59 -7.06 11.19 10.78
CA ASP A 59 -7.45 11.37 9.38
C ASP A 59 -6.32 11.93 8.53
N ASP A 60 -5.54 12.89 9.06
CA ASP A 60 -4.41 13.46 8.33
C ASP A 60 -3.33 12.42 8.00
N ALA A 61 -3.05 11.51 8.94
CA ALA A 61 -2.11 10.42 8.74
C ALA A 61 -2.64 9.40 7.72
N VAL A 62 -3.92 9.03 7.81
CA VAL A 62 -4.56 8.13 6.84
C VAL A 62 -4.58 8.75 5.45
N ASN A 63 -4.96 10.02 5.32
CA ASN A 63 -4.95 10.74 4.06
C ASN A 63 -3.53 10.89 3.49
N GLY A 64 -2.52 10.95 4.36
CA GLY A 64 -1.11 10.84 3.96
C GLY A 64 -0.80 9.52 3.25
N TYR A 65 -1.29 8.41 3.80
CA TYR A 65 -1.20 7.08 3.18
C TYR A 65 -1.98 7.02 1.85
N THR A 66 -3.21 7.54 1.80
CA THR A 66 -4.05 7.55 0.59
C THR A 66 -3.34 8.26 -0.57
N ARG A 67 -2.77 9.45 -0.32
CA ARG A 67 -2.01 10.20 -1.33
C ARG A 67 -0.71 9.47 -1.73
N TYR A 68 -0.04 8.84 -0.77
CA TYR A 68 1.14 8.03 -1.06
C TYR A 68 0.80 6.88 -2.01
N ARG A 69 -0.34 6.19 -1.83
CA ARG A 69 -0.76 5.10 -2.72
C ARG A 69 -0.97 5.57 -4.15
N ALA A 70 -1.69 6.68 -4.35
CA ALA A 70 -1.85 7.28 -5.68
C ALA A 70 -0.50 7.62 -6.33
N LYS A 71 0.41 8.26 -5.57
CA LYS A 71 1.76 8.60 -6.05
C LYS A 71 2.56 7.34 -6.39
N PHE A 72 2.55 6.33 -5.53
CA PHE A 72 3.25 5.07 -5.74
C PHE A 72 2.86 4.43 -7.06
N PHE A 73 1.55 4.31 -7.34
CA PHE A 73 1.06 3.76 -8.59
C PHE A 73 1.43 4.59 -9.82
N ASN A 74 1.40 5.92 -9.68
CA ASN A 74 1.84 6.81 -10.76
C ASN A 74 3.34 6.65 -11.06
N ASP A 75 4.19 6.56 -10.04
CA ASP A 75 5.64 6.43 -10.22
C ASP A 75 6.03 5.07 -10.80
N ILE A 76 5.39 3.99 -10.36
CA ILE A 76 5.66 2.64 -10.91
C ILE A 76 5.19 2.53 -12.37
N LEU A 77 4.09 3.17 -12.75
CA LEU A 77 3.64 3.24 -14.14
C LEU A 77 4.56 4.11 -15.00
N ALA A 78 5.13 5.18 -14.45
CA ALA A 78 6.11 6.01 -15.17
C ALA A 78 7.42 5.23 -15.42
N MET A 79 7.82 4.39 -14.47
CA MET A 79 8.99 3.53 -14.60
C MET A 79 8.73 2.33 -15.54
N ASP A 80 7.55 1.71 -15.42
CA ASP A 80 7.11 0.59 -16.22
C ASP A 80 5.76 0.89 -16.90
N PRO A 81 5.78 1.50 -18.09
CA PRO A 81 4.55 1.83 -18.81
C PRO A 81 3.73 0.60 -19.23
N SER A 82 4.31 -0.61 -19.20
CA SER A 82 3.56 -1.84 -19.45
C SER A 82 2.62 -2.20 -18.30
N GLY A 83 2.90 -1.71 -17.09
CA GLY A 83 2.16 -2.01 -15.87
C GLY A 83 2.46 -3.37 -15.25
N ILE A 84 3.35 -4.20 -15.83
CA ILE A 84 3.63 -5.55 -15.34
C ILE A 84 4.16 -5.53 -13.90
N GLU A 85 5.12 -4.66 -13.59
CA GLU A 85 5.66 -4.57 -12.22
C GLU A 85 4.60 -4.11 -11.22
N CYS A 86 3.80 -3.14 -11.63
CA CYS A 86 2.73 -2.65 -10.81
C CYS A 86 1.68 -3.74 -10.57
N PHE A 87 1.31 -4.50 -11.60
CA PHE A 87 0.39 -5.62 -11.49
C PHE A 87 0.93 -6.67 -10.53
N ASN A 88 2.20 -7.07 -10.65
CA ASN A 88 2.84 -8.00 -9.71
C ASN A 88 2.96 -7.42 -8.29
N SER A 89 2.97 -6.10 -8.13
CA SER A 89 2.94 -5.46 -6.81
C SER A 89 1.56 -5.55 -6.12
N ILE A 90 0.48 -5.59 -6.92
CA ILE A 90 -0.92 -5.73 -6.47
C ILE A 90 -1.29 -7.22 -6.32
N HIS A 91 -0.88 -8.05 -7.29
CA HIS A 91 -1.19 -9.46 -7.43
C HIS A 91 0.09 -10.30 -7.60
N PRO A 92 0.85 -10.55 -6.52
CA PRO A 92 2.10 -11.29 -6.60
C PRO A 92 1.90 -12.71 -7.17
N GLY A 93 2.75 -13.10 -8.12
CA GLY A 93 2.80 -14.47 -8.65
C GLY A 93 1.88 -14.78 -9.83
N VAL A 94 1.08 -13.82 -10.31
CA VAL A 94 0.16 -14.02 -11.44
C VAL A 94 0.85 -13.85 -12.80
N LEU A 95 1.65 -12.80 -12.99
CA LEU A 95 2.40 -12.56 -14.24
C LEU A 95 3.87 -13.00 -14.17
N GLY A 96 4.24 -13.73 -13.11
CA GLY A 96 5.59 -14.20 -12.85
C GLY A 96 6.19 -13.65 -11.57
N ASN A 97 7.48 -13.93 -11.36
CA ASN A 97 8.19 -13.46 -10.18
C ASN A 97 8.62 -12.00 -10.35
N PRO A 98 8.47 -11.17 -9.31
CA PRO A 98 8.92 -9.78 -9.36
C PRO A 98 10.45 -9.68 -9.56
N ASP A 99 10.94 -8.72 -10.36
CA ASP A 99 12.37 -8.42 -10.46
C ASP A 99 12.84 -7.71 -9.18
N LEU A 100 13.46 -8.48 -8.29
CA LEU A 100 13.86 -8.02 -6.96
C LEU A 100 14.93 -6.92 -7.00
N ASP A 101 15.79 -6.88 -8.02
CA ASP A 101 16.82 -5.83 -8.16
C ASP A 101 16.18 -4.50 -8.53
N ARG A 102 15.20 -4.54 -9.45
CA ARG A 102 14.42 -3.38 -9.86
C ARG A 102 13.50 -2.87 -8.75
N ILE A 103 12.89 -3.78 -8.00
CA ILE A 103 12.09 -3.47 -6.80
C ILE A 103 12.95 -2.89 -5.68
N GLY A 104 14.16 -3.42 -5.47
CA GLY A 104 15.11 -2.90 -4.49
C GLY A 104 15.47 -1.44 -4.77
N LYS A 105 15.70 -1.09 -6.04
CA LYS A 105 15.92 0.29 -6.46
C LYS A 105 14.69 1.17 -6.22
N GLN A 106 13.49 0.68 -6.55
CA GLN A 106 12.22 1.39 -6.31
C GLN A 106 11.92 1.63 -4.83
N LEU A 107 12.11 0.63 -3.97
CA LEU A 107 11.94 0.76 -2.54
C LEU A 107 12.92 1.78 -1.97
N GLY A 108 14.15 1.84 -2.50
CA GLY A 108 15.11 2.88 -2.20
C GLY A 108 14.62 4.27 -2.57
N GLU A 109 14.15 4.47 -3.81
CA GLU A 109 13.70 5.76 -4.34
C GLU A 109 12.39 6.27 -3.69
N ASN A 110 11.46 5.36 -3.36
CA ASN A 110 10.19 5.70 -2.71
C ASN A 110 10.22 5.66 -1.18
N SER A 111 11.36 5.29 -0.59
CA SER A 111 11.54 5.16 0.87
C SER A 111 11.19 6.43 1.64
N ALA A 112 11.45 7.61 1.07
CA ALA A 112 11.15 8.89 1.71
C ALA A 112 9.64 9.13 1.87
N GLY A 113 8.86 8.85 0.83
CA GLY A 113 7.40 8.96 0.87
C GLY A 113 6.78 7.95 1.82
N GLN A 114 7.28 6.70 1.78
CA GLN A 114 6.84 5.65 2.68
C GLN A 114 7.15 6.00 4.14
N ARG A 115 8.36 6.48 4.42
CA ARG A 115 8.77 6.90 5.76
C ARG A 115 7.87 8.01 6.29
N LYS A 116 7.57 9.02 5.47
CA LYS A 116 6.78 10.18 5.88
C LYS A 116 5.37 9.80 6.37
N TYR A 117 4.64 8.96 5.64
CA TYR A 117 3.29 8.59 6.07
C TYR A 117 3.33 7.63 7.27
N MET A 118 4.32 6.74 7.34
CA MET A 118 4.50 5.83 8.47
C MET A 118 4.88 6.57 9.77
N GLU A 119 5.70 7.62 9.68
CA GLU A 119 6.00 8.52 10.80
C GLU A 119 4.76 9.28 11.25
N ALA A 120 3.94 9.79 10.32
CA ALA A 120 2.68 10.46 10.65
C ALA A 120 1.70 9.52 11.38
N ILE A 121 1.56 8.27 10.91
CA ILE A 121 0.77 7.22 11.59
C ILE A 121 1.31 6.99 13.00
N THR A 122 2.61 6.75 13.13
CA THR A 122 3.30 6.49 14.41
C THR A 122 3.05 7.62 15.41
N HIS A 123 3.28 8.86 15.00
CA HIS A 123 3.11 10.04 15.85
C HIS A 123 1.66 10.22 16.29
N SER A 124 0.72 10.03 15.36
CA SER A 124 -0.70 10.15 15.65
C SER A 124 -1.19 9.11 16.66
N ILE A 125 -0.72 7.87 16.56
CA ILE A 125 -1.09 6.81 17.51
C ILE A 125 -0.54 7.14 18.89
N GLN A 126 0.72 7.60 19.00
CA GLN A 126 1.34 7.98 20.28
C GLN A 126 0.62 9.13 20.97
N GLN A 127 0.08 10.07 20.20
CA GLN A 127 -0.69 11.21 20.73
C GLN A 127 -2.11 10.85 21.17
N HIS A 128 -2.55 9.60 20.98
CA HIS A 128 -3.90 9.14 21.31
C HIS A 128 -4.99 10.06 20.71
N VAL A 129 -4.79 10.47 19.46
CA VAL A 129 -5.76 11.33 18.75
C VAL A 129 -7.09 10.60 18.67
N GLU A 130 -8.18 11.27 19.08
CA GLU A 130 -9.52 10.73 18.97
C GLU A 130 -9.89 10.54 17.49
N VAL A 131 -10.24 9.31 17.12
CA VAL A 131 -10.70 8.98 15.77
C VAL A 131 -12.22 9.03 15.77
N ASN A 132 -12.76 10.16 15.31
CA ASN A 132 -14.20 10.25 15.01
C ASN A 132 -14.51 9.30 13.85
N ARG A 133 -15.60 8.53 13.92
CA ARG A 133 -15.95 7.55 12.88
C ARG A 133 -17.22 7.97 12.17
N LEU A 134 -17.23 7.80 10.85
CA LEU A 134 -18.46 7.96 10.09
C LEU A 134 -19.33 6.70 10.21
N PRO A 135 -20.67 6.84 10.14
CA PRO A 135 -21.55 5.69 9.95
C PRO A 135 -21.16 4.92 8.68
N VAL A 136 -21.18 3.59 8.77
CA VAL A 136 -20.75 2.70 7.67
C VAL A 136 -21.53 2.95 6.39
N GLU A 137 -22.80 3.31 6.50
CA GLU A 137 -23.67 3.64 5.36
C GLU A 137 -23.15 4.85 4.58
N LYS A 138 -22.66 5.89 5.28
CA LYS A 138 -22.07 7.07 4.63
C LYS A 138 -20.74 6.73 3.95
N VAL A 139 -19.93 5.86 4.57
CA VAL A 139 -18.67 5.40 3.98
C VAL A 139 -18.92 4.59 2.72
N LYS A 140 -19.88 3.66 2.76
CA LYS A 140 -20.31 2.87 1.60
C LYS A 140 -20.86 3.76 0.48
N GLU A 141 -21.69 4.75 0.81
CA GLU A 141 -22.20 5.71 -0.18
C GLU A 141 -21.06 6.47 -0.87
N ALA A 142 -20.11 7.01 -0.10
CA ALA A 142 -18.95 7.70 -0.64
C ALA A 142 -18.07 6.78 -1.50
N LEU A 143 -17.86 5.53 -1.08
CA LEU A 143 -17.13 4.53 -1.85
C LEU A 143 -17.86 4.18 -3.16
N THR A 144 -19.18 3.93 -3.11
CA THR A 144 -19.98 3.66 -4.32
C THR A 144 -19.90 4.82 -5.30
N ASN A 145 -20.07 6.07 -4.84
CA ASN A 145 -19.93 7.25 -5.69
C ASN A 145 -18.52 7.39 -6.29
N THR A 146 -17.50 6.97 -5.54
CA THR A 146 -16.11 6.92 -6.02
C THR A 146 -15.92 5.87 -7.10
N LEU A 147 -16.47 4.67 -6.89
CA LEU A 147 -16.41 3.57 -7.84
C LEU A 147 -17.18 3.88 -9.12
N VAL A 148 -18.34 4.54 -9.04
CA VAL A 148 -19.09 5.00 -10.23
C VAL A 148 -18.23 5.92 -11.09
N LYS A 149 -17.60 6.95 -10.49
CA LYS A 149 -16.69 7.85 -11.21
C LYS A 149 -15.47 7.14 -11.81
N LEU A 150 -14.99 6.11 -11.11
CA LEU A 150 -13.86 5.30 -11.58
C LEU A 150 -14.27 4.47 -12.79
N VAL A 151 -15.45 3.84 -12.75
CA VAL A 151 -16.02 3.09 -13.88
C VAL A 151 -16.25 4.02 -15.06
N GLU A 152 -16.87 5.19 -14.86
CA GLU A 152 -17.06 6.19 -15.94
C GLU A 152 -15.74 6.62 -16.59
N ARG A 153 -14.64 6.72 -15.82
CA ARG A 153 -13.32 7.07 -16.36
C ARG A 153 -12.69 5.95 -17.20
N HIS A 154 -13.04 4.70 -16.91
CA HIS A 154 -12.45 3.50 -17.54
C HIS A 154 -13.49 2.69 -18.33
N GLU A 155 -14.66 3.26 -18.63
CA GLU A 155 -15.84 2.55 -19.14
C GLU A 155 -15.55 1.73 -20.40
N ASP A 156 -14.88 2.35 -21.36
CA ASP A 156 -14.48 1.71 -22.62
C ASP A 156 -13.56 0.50 -22.41
N LEU A 157 -12.74 0.53 -21.36
CA LEU A 157 -11.78 -0.53 -21.03
C LEU A 157 -12.45 -1.64 -20.22
N LEU A 158 -13.27 -1.29 -19.23
CA LEU A 158 -13.99 -2.24 -18.37
C LEU A 158 -15.06 -3.04 -19.12
N ASN A 159 -15.66 -2.47 -20.17
CA ASN A 159 -16.59 -3.21 -21.04
C ASN A 159 -15.92 -4.32 -21.86
N SER A 160 -14.58 -4.31 -21.94
CA SER A 160 -13.79 -5.28 -22.72
C SER A 160 -12.99 -6.26 -21.86
N VAL A 161 -12.98 -6.06 -20.53
CA VAL A 161 -12.17 -6.86 -19.59
C VAL A 161 -13.03 -7.24 -18.40
N ASP A 162 -13.16 -8.54 -18.14
CA ASP A 162 -13.72 -9.02 -16.88
C ASP A 162 -12.72 -8.73 -15.75
N VAL A 163 -13.00 -7.69 -14.96
CA VAL A 163 -12.12 -7.26 -13.86
C VAL A 163 -12.22 -8.13 -12.61
N GLU A 164 -13.20 -9.04 -12.54
CA GLU A 164 -13.31 -10.02 -11.46
C GLU A 164 -12.41 -11.25 -11.75
N ASP A 165 -12.13 -11.56 -13.01
CA ASP A 165 -11.16 -12.59 -13.39
C ASP A 165 -9.73 -12.01 -13.42
N ILE A 166 -8.96 -12.37 -12.41
CA ILE A 166 -7.55 -11.98 -12.28
C ILE A 166 -6.69 -12.39 -13.48
N ASN A 167 -7.04 -13.48 -14.19
CA ASN A 167 -6.31 -13.93 -15.38
C ASN A 167 -6.65 -13.09 -16.61
N GLU A 168 -7.88 -12.59 -16.72
CA GLU A 168 -8.25 -11.62 -17.75
C GLU A 168 -7.61 -10.27 -17.46
N LEU A 169 -7.66 -9.80 -16.21
CA LEU A 169 -7.01 -8.57 -15.78
C LEU A 169 -5.48 -8.61 -15.98
N ALA A 170 -4.86 -9.78 -15.81
CA ALA A 170 -3.44 -10.00 -16.06
C ALA A 170 -3.04 -9.76 -17.53
N LYS A 171 -3.97 -9.85 -18.50
CA LYS A 171 -3.71 -9.48 -19.90
C LYS A 171 -3.65 -7.95 -20.09
N HIS A 172 -4.13 -7.19 -19.10
CA HIS A 172 -4.21 -5.73 -19.11
C HIS A 172 -3.54 -5.13 -17.85
N PRO A 173 -2.24 -5.40 -17.59
CA PRO A 173 -1.60 -5.04 -16.33
C PRO A 173 -1.53 -3.52 -16.09
N LYS A 174 -1.34 -2.74 -17.15
CA LYS A 174 -1.44 -1.28 -17.10
C LYS A 174 -2.81 -0.81 -16.60
N LEU A 175 -3.90 -1.40 -17.10
CA LEU A 175 -5.26 -1.01 -16.73
C LEU A 175 -5.51 -1.23 -15.24
N ALA A 176 -5.13 -2.39 -14.70
CA ALA A 176 -5.27 -2.67 -13.27
C ALA A 176 -4.55 -1.61 -12.40
N CYS A 177 -3.39 -1.17 -12.85
CA CYS A 177 -2.59 -0.16 -12.18
C CYS A 177 -3.15 1.25 -12.29
N GLU A 178 -3.66 1.62 -13.46
CA GLU A 178 -4.36 2.89 -13.65
C GLU A 178 -5.65 2.95 -12.85
N PHE A 179 -6.35 1.81 -12.73
CA PHE A 179 -7.54 1.66 -11.90
C PHE A 179 -7.23 1.89 -10.41
N GLU A 180 -6.22 1.20 -9.86
CA GLU A 180 -5.79 1.41 -8.47
C GLU A 180 -5.26 2.84 -8.24
N ARG A 181 -4.47 3.40 -9.17
CA ARG A 181 -4.02 4.81 -9.10
C ARG A 181 -5.22 5.75 -8.99
N ASP A 182 -6.16 5.63 -9.92
CA ASP A 182 -7.28 6.56 -10.05
C ASP A 182 -8.28 6.41 -8.91
N LEU A 183 -8.46 5.20 -8.37
CA LEU A 183 -9.20 4.97 -7.13
C LEU A 183 -8.64 5.84 -6.00
N TYR A 184 -7.35 5.74 -5.72
CA TYR A 184 -6.73 6.53 -4.64
C TYR A 184 -6.69 8.04 -4.94
N VAL A 185 -6.62 8.45 -6.21
CA VAL A 185 -6.78 9.87 -6.61
C VAL A 185 -8.18 10.37 -6.28
N LEU A 186 -9.22 9.62 -6.64
CA LEU A 186 -10.61 10.00 -6.37
C LEU A 186 -10.92 10.01 -4.87
N ILE A 187 -10.45 9.02 -4.11
CA ILE A 187 -10.59 9.00 -2.65
C ILE A 187 -9.89 10.22 -2.03
N SER A 188 -8.68 10.54 -2.50
CA SER A 188 -7.92 11.70 -1.98
C SER A 188 -8.58 13.05 -2.29
N ALA A 189 -9.52 13.10 -3.24
CA ALA A 189 -10.27 14.30 -3.61
C ALA A 189 -11.58 14.48 -2.82
N LEU A 190 -11.97 13.50 -1.99
CA LEU A 190 -13.10 13.63 -1.07
C LEU A 190 -12.77 14.63 0.05
N ASP A 191 -13.79 15.02 0.81
CA ASP A 191 -13.60 15.69 2.11
C ASP A 191 -12.60 14.90 2.96
N PRO A 192 -11.65 15.55 3.68
CA PRO A 192 -10.57 14.86 4.38
C PRO A 192 -11.04 13.77 5.35
N HIS A 193 -12.11 14.00 6.09
CA HIS A 193 -12.64 13.02 7.04
C HIS A 193 -13.23 11.81 6.30
N THR A 194 -14.01 12.09 5.25
CA THR A 194 -14.60 11.04 4.40
C THR A 194 -13.54 10.22 3.66
N SER A 195 -12.49 10.88 3.16
CA SER A 195 -11.34 10.25 2.49
C SER A 195 -10.64 9.25 3.41
N ALA A 196 -10.41 9.64 4.68
CA ALA A 196 -9.77 8.80 5.67
C ALA A 196 -10.65 7.58 6.01
N GLU A 197 -11.95 7.78 6.24
CA GLU A 197 -12.87 6.68 6.56
C GLU A 197 -13.05 5.69 5.40
N VAL A 198 -13.15 6.17 4.15
CA VAL A 198 -13.17 5.30 2.97
C VAL A 198 -11.86 4.50 2.85
N THR A 199 -10.73 5.13 3.12
CA THR A 199 -9.42 4.47 3.09
C THR A 199 -9.34 3.36 4.15
N ARG A 200 -9.76 3.64 5.39
CA ARG A 200 -9.82 2.65 6.47
C ARG A 200 -10.70 1.47 6.09
N TYR A 201 -11.91 1.76 5.59
CA TYR A 201 -12.89 0.76 5.17
C TYR A 201 -12.33 -0.18 4.09
N LEU A 202 -11.69 0.38 3.05
CA LEU A 202 -11.06 -0.42 2.00
C LEU A 202 -9.95 -1.33 2.54
N THR A 203 -9.11 -0.82 3.44
CA THR A 203 -8.01 -1.62 3.99
C THR A 203 -8.45 -2.71 4.95
N GLU A 204 -9.65 -2.62 5.52
CA GLU A 204 -10.23 -3.65 6.38
C GLU A 204 -10.86 -4.81 5.59
N HIS A 205 -11.20 -4.59 4.32
CA HIS A 205 -11.94 -5.54 3.47
C HIS A 205 -11.14 -5.98 2.22
N LYS A 206 -9.81 -5.83 2.24
CA LYS A 206 -8.89 -6.30 1.19
C LYS A 206 -8.26 -7.65 1.54
#